data_AF-A0A6M0CAZ6-F1
#
_entry.id   AF-A0A6M0CAZ6-F1
#
_cell.length_a   1.000
_cell.length_b   1.000
_cell.length_c   1.000
_cell.angle_alpha   90.00
_cell.angle_beta   90.00
_cell.angle_gamma   90.00
#
_symmetry.space_group_name_H-M   'P 1'
#
loop_
_entity.id
_entity.type
_entity.pdbx_description
1 polymer ?
#
loop_
_entity_poly.entity_id
_entity_poly.type
_entity_poly.pdbx_seq_one_letter_code
_entity_poly.pdbx_strand_id
1 'polypeptide(L)' 'DLLIAAHALHLNLTVVTNNVREFVRVPNLKVENWLNAN' A
#
# COMPACT_ATOMS: atom_id res chain seq x y z
N ASP A 1 7.39 -5.69 3.47
CA ASP A 1 5.98 -5.28 3.25
C ASP A 1 5.20 -5.08 4.53
N LEU A 2 5.15 -6.06 5.45
CA LEU A 2 4.36 -5.93 6.68
C LEU A 2 4.68 -4.69 7.52
N LEU A 3 5.96 -4.36 7.73
CA LEU A 3 6.34 -3.17 8.52
C LEU A 3 6.02 -1.84 7.81
N ILE A 4 6.19 -1.80 6.48
CA ILE A 4 5.81 -0.63 5.67
C ILE A 4 4.29 -0.43 5.72
N ALA A 5 3.53 -1.52 5.55
CA ALA A 5 2.07 -1.52 5.64
C ALA A 5 1.58 -1.10 7.03
N ALA A 6 2.18 -1.63 8.10
CA ALA A 6 1.83 -1.28 9.47
C ALA A 6 2.09 0.20 9.78
N HIS A 7 3.24 0.72 9.34
CA HIS A 7 3.59 2.13 9.50
C HIS A 7 2.64 3.05 8.73
N ALA A 8 2.38 2.74 7.45
CA ALA A 8 1.47 3.52 6.61
C ALA A 8 0.02 3.46 7.15
N LEU A 9 -0.44 2.31 7.61
CA LEU A 9 -1.77 2.15 8.21
C LEU A 9 -1.89 2.96 9.51
N HIS A 10 -0.87 2.91 10.38
CA HIS A 10 -0.86 3.67 11.63
C HIS A 10 -0.94 5.19 11.40
N LEU A 11 -0.27 5.67 10.36
CA LEU A 11 -0.24 7.09 9.98
C LEU A 11 -1.32 7.49 8.96
N ASN A 12 -2.20 6.57 8.57
CA ASN A 12 -3.25 6.77 7.55
C ASN A 12 -2.72 7.28 6.18
N LEU A 13 -1.55 6.81 5.78
CA LEU A 13 -0.87 7.15 4.54
C LEU A 13 -1.23 6.19 3.38
N THR A 14 -0.98 6.63 2.15
CA THR A 14 -1.07 5.81 0.94
C THR A 14 0.27 5.19 0.60
N VAL A 15 0.32 3.86 0.42
CA VAL A 15 1.50 3.16 -0.09
C VAL A 15 1.48 3.17 -1.61
N VAL A 16 2.49 3.78 -2.22
CA VAL A 16 2.69 3.74 -3.66
C VAL A 16 3.65 2.59 -3.98
N THR A 17 3.21 1.62 -4.78
CA THR A 17 4.02 0.43 -5.11
C THR A 17 3.62 -0.20 -6.44
N ASN A 18 4.58 -0.78 -7.15
CA ASN A 18 4.31 -1.65 -8.31
C ASN A 18 3.95 -3.09 -7.90
N ASN A 19 4.15 -3.46 -6.63
CA ASN A 19 3.82 -4.80 -6.11
C ASN A 19 2.56 -4.77 -5.23
N VAL A 20 1.44 -4.38 -5.82
CA VAL A 20 0.15 -4.21 -5.13
C VAL A 20 -0.29 -5.48 -4.39
N ARG A 21 0.03 -6.67 -4.95
CA ARG A 21 -0.35 -7.98 -4.40
C ARG A 21 0.11 -8.20 -2.96
N GLU A 22 1.27 -7.68 -2.60
CA GLU A 22 1.83 -7.84 -1.25
C GLU A 22 1.16 -6.95 -0.20
N PHE A 23 0.48 -5.88 -0.63
CA PHE A 23 -0.10 -4.87 0.25
C PHE A 23 -1.64 -4.96 0.35
N VAL A 24 -2.32 -5.51 -0.66
CA VAL A 24 -3.79 -5.72 -0.63
C VAL A 24 -4.26 -6.70 0.44
N ARG A 25 -3.36 -7.54 0.99
CA ARG A 25 -3.69 -8.45 2.10
C ARG A 25 -3.90 -7.74 3.44
N VAL A 26 -3.57 -6.45 3.54
CA VAL A 26 -3.71 -5.66 4.76
C VAL A 26 -5.02 -4.86 4.70
N PRO A 27 -6.04 -5.20 5.50
CA PRO A 27 -7.32 -4.51 5.48
C PRO A 27 -7.17 -3.01 5.77
N ASN A 28 -7.93 -2.18 5.06
CA ASN A 28 -7.97 -0.72 5.21
C ASN A 28 -6.68 0.04 4.83
N LEU A 29 -5.66 -0.64 4.31
CA LEU A 29 -4.46 0.03 3.79
C LEU A 29 -4.76 0.67 2.43
N LYS A 30 -4.46 1.96 2.28
CA LYS A 30 -4.55 2.66 0.99
C LYS A 30 -3.34 2.32 0.14
N VAL A 31 -3.56 1.84 -1.08
CA VAL A 31 -2.49 1.41 -2.00
C VAL A 31 -2.75 1.98 -3.39
N GLU A 32 -1.70 2.52 -4.01
CA GLU A 32 -1.72 3.02 -5.39
C GLU A 32 -0.60 2.38 -6.22
N ASN A 33 -0.90 2.10 -7.49
CA ASN A 33 0.13 1.78 -8.48
C ASN A 33 0.14 2.86 -9.57
N TRP A 34 1.18 3.68 -9.57
CA TRP A 34 1.34 4.75 -10.56
C TRP A 34 1.72 4.25 -11.95
N LEU A 35 2.22 3.02 -12.10
CA LEU A 35 2.49 2.45 -13.42
C LEU A 35 1.21 1.97 -14.13
N ASN A 36 0.09 1.89 -13.41
CA ASN A 36 -1.22 1.62 -13.98
C ASN A 36 -2.04 2.90 -14.22
N ALA A 37 -1.45 4.08 -13.96
CA ALA A 37 -2.06 5.38 -14.19
C ALA A 37 -1.70 5.86 -15.61
N ASN A 38 -2.37 5.26 -16.61
CA ASN A 38 -2.24 5.51 -18.06
C ASN A 38 -0.92 5.10 -18.72
#